data_AF-A0A9D7Z3I4-F1
#
_entry.id   AF-A0A9D7Z3I4-F1
#
_cell.length_a   1.000
_cell.length_b   1.000
_cell.length_c   1.000
_cell.angle_alpha   90.00
_cell.angle_beta   90.00
_cell.angle_gamma   90.00
#
_symmetry.space_group_name_H-M   'P 1'
#
loop_
_entity.id
_entity.type
_entity.pdbx_description
1 polymer ?
#
loop_
_entity_poly.entity_id
_entity_poly.type
_entity_poly.pdbx_seq_one_letter_code
_entity_poly.pdbx_strand_id
1 'polypeptide(L)'
;MRSASFGLLFCLVFSGEADALGAGTAPDASGLLDPITMGKMIDLVGHDVVQLMVSNQNRKYESLQEDEIKLLDEQWVQERARTDQPLVAATLSNPLSAYLTRIQAESRGAILEIIVMDRYGLNVGQSQITSDYWQGDEAKFQKTFLVGTDAVFVDEAEWNSEYGIWHTQLNFT
;
A
#
# COMPACT_ATOMS: atom_id res chain seq x y z
N MET A 1 12.71 -17.89 -15.40
CA MET A 1 11.38 -17.78 -14.78
C MET A 1 11.40 -16.57 -13.86
N ARG A 2 10.82 -15.45 -14.28
CA ARG A 2 10.60 -14.29 -13.40
C ARG A 2 9.20 -14.47 -12.84
N SER A 3 9.08 -15.02 -11.64
CA SER A 3 7.79 -15.25 -10.98
C SER A 3 7.61 -14.21 -9.88
N ALA A 4 6.98 -13.09 -10.23
CA ALA A 4 6.13 -12.25 -9.39
C ALA A 4 6.03 -10.87 -10.04
N SER A 5 4.80 -10.41 -10.26
CA SER A 5 4.51 -9.00 -10.46
C SER A 5 4.39 -8.38 -9.07
N PHE A 6 4.97 -7.19 -8.87
CA PHE A 6 5.02 -6.53 -7.57
C PHE A 6 3.94 -5.46 -7.54
N GLY A 7 3.11 -5.41 -6.51
CA GLY A 7 2.25 -4.26 -6.28
C GLY A 7 2.74 -3.59 -5.02
N LEU A 8 3.35 -2.41 -5.12
CA LEU A 8 3.67 -1.61 -3.94
C LEU A 8 3.05 -0.23 -3.99
N LEU A 9 2.50 0.11 -2.84
CA LEU A 9 1.78 1.33 -2.55
C LEU A 9 2.53 2.17 -1.54
N PHE A 10 2.68 3.46 -1.82
CA PHE A 10 3.38 4.40 -0.95
C PHE A 10 2.59 5.70 -0.81
N CYS A 11 2.16 6.05 0.41
CA CYS A 11 1.51 7.34 0.67
C CYS A 11 2.55 8.38 1.11
N LEU A 12 2.62 9.54 0.45
CA LEU A 12 3.48 10.65 0.88
C LEU A 12 2.64 11.88 1.26
N VAL A 13 2.94 12.44 2.44
CA VAL A 13 2.27 13.63 2.98
C VAL A 13 2.88 14.89 2.40
N PHE A 14 2.01 15.82 1.99
CA PHE A 14 2.39 17.21 1.77
C PHE A 14 1.77 18.08 2.87
N SER A 15 2.61 18.64 3.72
CA SER A 15 2.21 19.72 4.63
C SER A 15 2.10 21.01 3.82
N GLY A 16 0.96 21.23 3.17
CA GLY A 16 0.58 22.54 2.67
C GLY A 16 0.08 23.43 3.81
N GLU A 17 0.34 24.74 3.77
CA GLU A 17 -0.29 25.67 4.72
C GLU A 17 -1.81 25.65 4.52
N ALA A 18 -2.53 25.19 5.54
CA ALA A 18 -3.98 25.24 5.57
C ALA A 18 -4.43 26.70 5.75
N ASP A 19 -5.16 27.24 4.78
CA ASP A 19 -5.79 28.55 4.95
C ASP A 19 -6.97 28.44 5.92
N ALA A 20 -7.34 29.57 6.53
CA ALA A 20 -8.34 29.67 7.59
C ALA A 20 -9.79 29.24 7.23
N LEU A 21 -10.01 28.72 6.01
CA LEU A 21 -11.33 28.37 5.44
C LEU A 21 -11.44 26.93 4.93
N GLY A 22 -10.40 26.11 5.05
CA GLY A 22 -10.39 24.71 4.59
C GLY A 22 -9.12 24.34 3.84
N ALA A 23 -9.14 23.16 3.22
CA ALA A 23 -8.07 22.69 2.36
C ALA A 23 -7.82 23.74 1.27
N GLY A 24 -6.62 24.30 1.20
CA GLY A 24 -6.21 25.20 0.11
C GLY A 24 -6.20 24.49 -1.25
N THR A 25 -5.40 24.95 -2.20
CA THR A 25 -5.24 24.19 -3.46
C THR A 25 -4.47 22.90 -3.20
N ALA A 26 -4.93 21.79 -3.79
CA ALA A 26 -4.22 20.51 -3.74
C ALA A 26 -2.78 20.67 -4.28
N PRO A 27 -1.77 20.11 -3.61
CA PRO A 27 -0.39 20.17 -4.09
C PRO A 27 -0.23 19.36 -5.38
N ASP A 28 0.72 19.78 -6.22
CA ASP A 28 1.13 18.98 -7.37
C ASP A 28 1.96 17.77 -6.90
N ALA A 29 1.40 16.58 -7.08
CA ALA A 29 2.01 15.32 -6.68
C ALA A 29 3.08 14.82 -7.68
N SER A 30 3.27 15.48 -8.83
CA SER A 30 4.28 15.10 -9.84
C SER A 30 5.70 15.09 -9.28
N GLY A 31 5.97 15.89 -8.24
CA GLY A 31 7.24 15.90 -7.52
C GLY A 31 7.63 14.57 -6.88
N LEU A 32 6.69 13.64 -6.69
CA LEU A 32 6.97 12.30 -6.15
C LEU A 32 7.72 11.40 -7.15
N LEU A 33 7.69 11.75 -8.44
CA LEU A 33 8.38 11.00 -9.49
C LEU A 33 9.86 11.38 -9.63
N ASP A 34 10.41 12.11 -8.65
CA ASP A 34 11.81 12.45 -8.67
C ASP A 34 12.71 11.18 -8.56
N PRO A 35 13.91 11.19 -9.16
CA PRO A 35 14.77 10.00 -9.18
C PRO A 35 15.19 9.48 -7.81
N ILE A 36 15.25 10.34 -6.78
CA ILE A 36 15.65 9.95 -5.43
C ILE A 36 14.51 9.18 -4.77
N THR A 37 13.27 9.67 -4.88
CA THR A 37 12.08 8.97 -4.36
C THR A 37 11.90 7.63 -5.08
N MET A 38 11.95 7.63 -6.41
CA MET A 38 11.84 6.40 -7.20
C MET A 38 12.95 5.39 -6.88
N GLY A 39 14.20 5.84 -6.70
CA GLY A 39 15.31 4.96 -6.33
C GLY A 39 15.09 4.27 -4.98
N LYS A 40 14.62 5.01 -3.96
CA LYS A 40 14.30 4.42 -2.65
C LYS A 40 13.17 3.39 -2.74
N MET A 41 12.19 3.63 -3.60
CA MET A 41 11.06 2.73 -3.79
C MET A 41 11.49 1.43 -4.48
N ILE A 42 12.33 1.53 -5.51
CA ILE A 42 12.96 0.38 -6.17
C ILE A 42 13.79 -0.44 -5.17
N ASP A 43 14.59 0.22 -4.34
CA ASP A 43 15.38 -0.46 -3.30
C ASP A 43 14.51 -1.18 -2.27
N LEU A 44 13.38 -0.56 -1.88
CA LEU A 44 12.42 -1.15 -0.95
C LEU A 44 11.82 -2.44 -1.55
N VAL A 45 11.30 -2.41 -2.78
CA VAL A 45 10.71 -3.63 -3.40
C VAL A 45 11.75 -4.68 -3.71
N GLY A 46 12.98 -4.28 -3.99
CA GLY A 46 14.11 -5.18 -4.22
C GLY A 46 14.56 -5.93 -2.97
N HIS A 47 14.10 -5.53 -1.77
CA HIS A 47 14.49 -6.17 -0.53
C HIS A 47 13.94 -7.61 -0.43
N ASP A 48 14.80 -8.56 -0.03
CA ASP A 48 14.50 -10.00 -0.01
C ASP A 48 13.20 -10.36 0.75
N VAL A 49 12.90 -9.64 1.84
CA VAL A 49 11.68 -9.87 2.63
C VAL A 49 10.41 -9.61 1.82
N VAL A 50 10.40 -8.61 0.93
CA VAL A 50 9.27 -8.28 0.06
C VAL A 50 9.08 -9.41 -0.94
N GLN A 51 10.16 -9.74 -1.65
CA GLN A 51 10.21 -10.79 -2.67
C GLN A 51 9.72 -12.13 -2.14
N LEU A 52 10.24 -12.54 -0.98
CA LEU A 52 9.91 -13.81 -0.35
C LEU A 52 8.46 -13.85 0.12
N MET A 53 7.97 -12.79 0.77
CA MET A 53 6.62 -12.78 1.34
C MET A 53 5.55 -12.74 0.24
N VAL A 54 5.76 -11.94 -0.81
CA VAL A 54 4.86 -11.90 -1.99
C VAL A 54 4.85 -13.25 -2.71
N SER A 55 6.02 -13.85 -2.94
CA SER A 55 6.12 -15.18 -3.57
C SER A 55 5.42 -16.27 -2.76
N ASN A 56 5.59 -16.26 -1.43
CA ASN A 56 4.94 -17.20 -0.54
C ASN A 56 3.41 -17.03 -0.53
N GLN A 57 2.91 -15.80 -0.50
CA GLN A 57 1.46 -15.55 -0.53
C GLN A 57 0.85 -15.94 -1.88
N ASN A 58 1.50 -15.57 -2.99
CA ASN A 58 1.08 -15.99 -4.33
C ASN A 58 1.03 -17.52 -4.50
N ARG A 59 1.93 -18.26 -3.83
CA ARG A 59 1.88 -19.73 -3.79
C ARG A 59 0.75 -20.24 -2.90
N LYS A 60 0.55 -19.63 -1.72
CA LYS A 60 -0.56 -19.97 -0.81
C LYS A 60 -1.91 -19.84 -1.50
N TYR A 61 -2.09 -18.80 -2.29
CA TYR A 61 -3.32 -18.48 -3.01
C TYR A 61 -3.28 -18.92 -4.48
N GLU A 62 -2.54 -19.98 -4.82
CA GLU A 62 -2.30 -20.36 -6.22
C GLU A 62 -3.60 -20.60 -7.04
N SER A 63 -4.67 -21.01 -6.38
CA SER A 63 -5.97 -21.34 -7.00
C SER A 63 -7.14 -20.56 -6.42
N LEU A 64 -6.86 -19.40 -5.79
CA LEU A 64 -7.89 -18.59 -5.13
C LEU A 64 -8.90 -18.04 -6.14
N GLN A 65 -10.17 -18.23 -5.84
CA GLN A 65 -11.30 -17.73 -6.64
C GLN A 65 -11.76 -16.35 -6.16
N GLU A 66 -12.49 -15.63 -7.00
CA GLU A 66 -13.00 -14.28 -6.68
C GLU A 66 -13.90 -14.27 -5.44
N ASP A 67 -14.77 -15.28 -5.28
CA ASP A 67 -15.62 -15.38 -4.10
C ASP A 67 -14.79 -15.60 -2.82
N GLU A 68 -13.66 -16.30 -2.91
CA GLU A 68 -12.74 -16.49 -1.77
C GLU A 68 -11.97 -15.20 -1.43
N ILE A 69 -11.64 -14.39 -2.43
CA ILE A 69 -11.07 -13.05 -2.24
C ILE A 69 -12.05 -12.17 -1.45
N LYS A 70 -13.32 -12.13 -1.87
CA LYS A 70 -14.36 -11.37 -1.18
C LYS A 70 -14.58 -11.86 0.25
N LEU A 71 -14.55 -13.18 0.48
CA LEU A 71 -14.65 -13.73 1.84
C LEU A 71 -13.49 -13.31 2.75
N LEU A 72 -12.26 -13.26 2.23
CA LEU A 72 -11.10 -12.75 2.99
C LEU A 72 -11.25 -11.26 3.30
N ASP A 73 -11.78 -10.49 2.36
CA ASP A 73 -12.05 -9.07 2.55
C ASP A 73 -13.13 -8.79 3.60
N GLU A 74 -14.26 -9.50 3.51
CA GLU A 74 -15.32 -9.45 4.50
C GLU A 74 -14.82 -9.88 5.89
N GLN A 75 -14.00 -10.94 5.96
CA GLN A 75 -13.37 -11.38 7.19
C GLN A 75 -12.54 -10.26 7.82
N TRP A 76 -11.68 -9.58 7.03
CA TRP A 76 -10.87 -8.47 7.52
C TRP A 76 -11.72 -7.36 8.12
N VAL A 77 -12.74 -6.89 7.38
CA VAL A 77 -13.65 -5.84 7.84
C VAL A 77 -14.33 -6.23 9.15
N GLN A 78 -14.78 -7.48 9.28
CA GLN A 78 -15.39 -7.99 10.50
C GLN A 78 -14.41 -8.08 11.67
N GLU A 79 -13.18 -8.51 11.42
CA GLU A 79 -12.13 -8.63 12.45
C GLU A 79 -11.77 -7.27 13.04
N ARG A 80 -11.71 -6.19 12.24
CA ARG A 80 -11.41 -4.84 12.77
C ARG A 80 -12.38 -4.37 13.85
N ALA A 81 -13.61 -4.89 13.86
CA ALA A 81 -14.64 -4.55 14.84
C ALA A 81 -14.68 -5.52 16.04
N ARG A 82 -13.77 -6.51 16.12
CA ARG A 82 -13.77 -7.58 17.12
C ARG A 82 -12.46 -7.63 17.90
N THR A 83 -12.46 -8.31 19.04
CA THR A 83 -11.23 -8.54 19.82
C THR A 83 -10.36 -9.64 19.19
N ASP A 84 -10.99 -10.66 18.61
CA ASP A 84 -10.28 -11.73 17.90
C ASP A 84 -10.11 -11.35 16.43
N GLN A 85 -8.86 -11.22 15.99
CA GLN A 85 -8.49 -10.67 14.69
C GLN A 85 -7.38 -11.49 14.01
N PRO A 86 -7.57 -12.80 13.76
CA PRO A 86 -6.49 -13.67 13.31
C PRO A 86 -5.90 -13.28 11.94
N LEU A 87 -6.70 -12.86 10.96
CA LEU A 87 -6.21 -12.42 9.65
C LEU A 87 -5.48 -11.08 9.75
N VAL A 88 -6.05 -10.11 10.48
CA VAL A 88 -5.43 -8.79 10.71
C VAL A 88 -4.11 -8.95 11.46
N ALA A 89 -4.12 -9.70 12.57
CA ALA A 89 -2.93 -9.95 13.38
C ALA A 89 -1.85 -10.70 12.59
N ALA A 90 -2.21 -11.75 11.85
CA ALA A 90 -1.25 -12.48 11.02
C ALA A 90 -0.63 -11.60 9.93
N THR A 91 -1.39 -10.66 9.38
CA THR A 91 -0.88 -9.73 8.36
C THR A 91 0.02 -8.67 8.97
N LEU A 92 -0.41 -7.99 10.05
CA LEU A 92 0.35 -6.90 10.67
C LEU A 92 1.59 -7.38 11.46
N SER A 93 1.61 -8.62 11.94
CA SER A 93 2.74 -9.17 12.71
C SER A 93 3.77 -9.91 11.86
N ASN A 94 3.59 -10.00 10.54
CA ASN A 94 4.50 -10.74 9.69
C ASN A 94 5.82 -9.97 9.41
N PRO A 95 6.88 -10.65 8.93
CA PRO A 95 8.18 -10.02 8.69
C PRO A 95 8.15 -8.85 7.70
N LEU A 96 7.26 -8.89 6.71
CA LEU A 96 7.12 -7.80 5.74
C LEU A 96 6.51 -6.57 6.41
N SER A 97 5.40 -6.71 7.13
CA SER A 97 4.79 -5.60 7.87
C SER A 97 5.76 -4.98 8.87
N ALA A 98 6.52 -5.78 9.62
CA ALA A 98 7.57 -5.27 10.50
C ALA A 98 8.65 -4.46 9.76
N TYR A 99 9.08 -4.91 8.58
CA TYR A 99 10.00 -4.18 7.72
C TYR A 99 9.38 -2.85 7.24
N LEU A 100 8.13 -2.87 6.78
CA LEU A 100 7.43 -1.68 6.29
C LEU A 100 7.20 -0.65 7.40
N THR A 101 6.81 -1.07 8.61
CA THR A 101 6.67 -0.18 9.78
C THR A 101 7.99 0.50 10.13
N ARG A 102 9.14 -0.19 9.98
CA ARG A 102 10.46 0.44 10.16
C ARG A 102 10.70 1.54 9.11
N ILE A 103 10.43 1.27 7.83
CA ILE A 103 10.59 2.25 6.76
C ILE A 103 9.67 3.47 7.00
N GLN A 104 8.42 3.22 7.40
CA GLN A 104 7.49 4.27 7.78
C GLN A 104 8.06 5.13 8.92
N ALA A 105 8.57 4.52 9.99
CA ALA A 105 9.15 5.25 11.11
C ALA A 105 10.39 6.08 10.71
N GLU A 106 11.26 5.53 9.85
CA GLU A 106 12.45 6.20 9.32
C GLU A 106 12.12 7.42 8.45
N SER A 107 10.91 7.47 7.88
CA SER A 107 10.43 8.62 7.10
C SER A 107 10.16 9.87 7.92
N ARG A 108 10.11 9.76 9.27
CA ARG A 108 9.84 10.87 10.20
C ARG A 108 8.53 11.61 9.88
N GLY A 109 7.49 10.85 9.50
CA GLY A 109 6.15 11.37 9.23
C GLY A 109 5.89 11.74 7.77
N ALA A 110 6.87 11.58 6.87
CA ALA A 110 6.62 11.77 5.44
C ALA A 110 5.72 10.67 4.85
N ILE A 111 5.73 9.47 5.43
CA ILE A 111 4.93 8.33 4.99
C ILE A 111 3.84 8.00 6.03
N LEU A 112 2.57 7.99 5.61
CA LEU A 112 1.44 7.59 6.47
C LEU A 112 1.17 6.08 6.42
N GLU A 113 1.41 5.46 5.28
CA GLU A 113 1.10 4.06 5.06
C GLU A 113 1.93 3.51 3.90
N ILE A 114 2.33 2.24 4.02
CA ILE A 114 2.92 1.43 2.97
C ILE A 114 2.13 0.13 2.89
N ILE A 115 1.71 -0.27 1.69
CA ILE A 115 0.98 -1.54 1.46
C ILE A 115 1.68 -2.30 0.33
N VAL A 116 2.01 -3.57 0.58
CA VAL A 116 2.46 -4.52 -0.44
C VAL A 116 1.34 -5.52 -0.70
N MET A 117 1.00 -5.70 -1.98
CA MET A 117 -0.06 -6.58 -2.43
C MET A 117 0.47 -7.81 -3.17
N ASP A 118 -0.34 -8.86 -3.21
CA ASP A 118 -0.11 -10.05 -4.03
C ASP A 118 -0.72 -9.89 -5.44
N ARG A 119 -0.69 -10.96 -6.23
CA ARG A 119 -1.17 -10.95 -7.63
C ARG A 119 -2.68 -10.76 -7.80
N TYR A 120 -3.44 -10.85 -6.72
CA TYR A 120 -4.88 -10.61 -6.70
C TYR A 120 -5.22 -9.25 -6.09
N GLY A 121 -4.23 -8.51 -5.60
CA GLY A 121 -4.44 -7.28 -4.83
C GLY A 121 -4.71 -7.53 -3.35
N LEU A 122 -4.46 -8.72 -2.81
CA LEU A 122 -4.60 -8.98 -1.37
C LEU A 122 -3.39 -8.45 -0.61
N ASN A 123 -3.59 -7.89 0.58
CA ASN A 123 -2.51 -7.35 1.39
C ASN A 123 -1.58 -8.46 1.92
N VAL A 124 -0.32 -8.44 1.45
CA VAL A 124 0.76 -9.33 1.91
C VAL A 124 1.39 -8.78 3.18
N GLY A 125 1.62 -7.48 3.23
CA GLY A 125 2.15 -6.78 4.39
C GLY A 125 1.87 -5.29 4.27
N GLN A 126 1.73 -4.64 5.41
CA GLN A 126 1.32 -3.24 5.49
C GLN A 126 1.92 -2.59 6.73
N SER A 127 2.18 -1.29 6.69
CA SER A 127 2.75 -0.56 7.84
C SER A 127 1.70 -0.06 8.83
N GLN A 128 0.45 0.09 8.37
CA GLN A 128 -0.74 0.46 9.14
C GLN A 128 -1.91 -0.42 8.73
N ILE A 129 -2.95 -0.46 9.56
CA ILE A 129 -4.16 -1.22 9.27
C ILE A 129 -5.04 -0.52 8.23
N THR A 130 -5.40 -1.24 7.17
CA THR A 130 -6.26 -0.76 6.08
C THR A 130 -7.74 -0.88 6.37
N SER A 131 -8.59 -0.21 5.56
CA SER A 131 -10.05 -0.37 5.54
C SER A 131 -10.51 -1.81 5.30
N ASP A 132 -9.81 -2.45 4.39
CA ASP A 132 -10.16 -3.65 3.65
C ASP A 132 -8.88 -4.42 3.31
N TYR A 133 -9.02 -5.71 3.03
CA TYR A 133 -7.89 -6.60 2.75
C TYR A 133 -7.57 -6.69 1.26
N TRP A 134 -8.61 -6.56 0.44
CA TRP A 134 -8.51 -6.59 -1.01
C TRP A 134 -8.38 -5.17 -1.55
N GLN A 135 -7.43 -4.98 -2.45
CA GLN A 135 -7.13 -3.71 -3.13
C GLN A 135 -7.09 -3.91 -4.65
N GLY A 136 -7.50 -5.08 -5.15
CA GLY A 136 -7.39 -5.43 -6.57
C GLY A 136 -8.40 -4.70 -7.46
N ASP A 137 -9.48 -4.22 -6.85
CA ASP A 137 -10.49 -3.35 -7.46
C ASP A 137 -10.11 -1.86 -7.42
N GLU A 138 -9.06 -1.50 -6.68
CA GLU A 138 -8.62 -0.11 -6.52
C GLU A 138 -7.73 0.37 -7.68
N ALA A 139 -7.78 1.69 -7.95
CA ALA A 139 -7.00 2.31 -9.03
C ALA A 139 -5.50 2.06 -8.89
N LYS A 140 -5.00 2.03 -7.65
CA LYS A 140 -3.61 1.69 -7.31
C LYS A 140 -3.15 0.39 -7.93
N PHE A 141 -3.98 -0.65 -7.91
CA PHE A 141 -3.67 -1.96 -8.46
C PHE A 141 -3.95 -2.00 -9.96
N GLN A 142 -5.12 -1.52 -10.39
CA GLN A 142 -5.54 -1.60 -11.79
C GLN A 142 -4.64 -0.78 -12.74
N LYS A 143 -4.11 0.37 -12.29
CA LYS A 143 -3.27 1.25 -13.11
C LYS A 143 -1.78 0.94 -13.00
N THR A 144 -1.38 -0.04 -12.18
CA THR A 144 0.03 -0.45 -12.04
C THR A 144 0.20 -1.93 -12.41
N PHE A 145 -0.19 -2.84 -11.53
CA PHE A 145 0.01 -4.27 -11.66
C PHE A 145 -0.56 -4.84 -12.97
N LEU A 146 -1.77 -4.43 -13.35
CA LEU A 146 -2.41 -4.88 -14.59
C LEU A 146 -1.83 -4.21 -15.86
N VAL A 147 -1.05 -3.13 -15.70
CA VAL A 147 -0.42 -2.40 -16.80
C VAL A 147 0.97 -2.97 -17.14
N GLY A 148 1.81 -3.26 -16.13
CA GLY A 148 3.11 -3.92 -16.34
C GLY A 148 4.19 -3.54 -15.34
N THR A 149 5.35 -4.18 -15.44
CA THR A 149 6.47 -4.14 -14.45
C THR A 149 7.20 -2.81 -14.30
N ASP A 150 6.86 -1.81 -15.10
CA ASP A 150 7.45 -0.47 -15.01
C ASP A 150 6.35 0.60 -14.88
N ALA A 151 5.12 0.18 -14.60
CA ALA A 151 4.00 1.08 -14.45
C ALA A 151 4.12 1.85 -13.14
N VAL A 152 3.96 3.18 -13.24
CA VAL A 152 3.94 4.10 -12.12
C VAL A 152 2.67 4.92 -12.21
N PHE A 153 1.95 5.06 -11.10
CA PHE A 153 0.72 5.82 -11.00
C PHE A 153 0.76 6.67 -9.72
N VAL A 154 0.46 7.96 -9.85
CA VAL A 154 0.26 8.86 -8.70
C VAL A 154 -1.23 9.17 -8.63
N ASP A 155 -1.83 8.94 -7.48
CA ASP A 155 -3.24 9.22 -7.26
C ASP A 155 -3.50 10.72 -7.10
N GLU A 156 -4.75 11.12 -7.23
CA GLU A 156 -5.12 12.50 -6.92
C GLU A 156 -4.83 12.81 -5.44
N ALA A 157 -4.41 14.04 -5.16
CA ALA A 157 -4.21 14.45 -3.78
C ALA A 157 -5.56 14.63 -3.09
N GLU A 158 -5.68 14.08 -1.88
CA GLU A 158 -6.87 14.11 -1.05
C GLU A 158 -6.63 14.89 0.23
N TRP A 159 -7.63 15.65 0.65
CA TRP A 159 -7.57 16.40 1.90
C TRP A 159 -8.00 15.53 3.08
N ASN A 160 -7.11 15.38 4.04
CA ASN A 160 -7.43 14.80 5.33
C ASN A 160 -7.78 15.89 6.34
N SER A 161 -9.06 16.07 6.63
CA SER A 161 -9.55 17.09 7.56
C SER A 161 -9.23 16.81 9.03
N GLU A 162 -8.98 15.55 9.40
CA GLU A 162 -8.63 15.17 10.77
C GLU A 162 -7.23 15.67 11.14
N TYR A 163 -6.28 15.51 10.21
CA TYR A 163 -4.90 15.91 10.42
C TYR A 163 -4.57 17.29 9.80
N GLY A 164 -5.46 17.85 8.99
CA GLY A 164 -5.24 19.13 8.32
C GLY A 164 -4.12 19.07 7.30
N ILE A 165 -4.02 17.96 6.55
CA ILE A 165 -2.95 17.70 5.57
C ILE A 165 -3.52 17.25 4.24
N TRP A 166 -2.76 17.47 3.17
CA TRP A 166 -2.96 16.78 1.91
C TRP A 166 -2.13 15.50 1.91
N HIS A 167 -2.73 14.40 1.47
CA HIS A 167 -2.02 13.16 1.18
C HIS A 167 -2.28 12.73 -0.25
N THR A 168 -1.36 11.96 -0.82
CA THR A 168 -1.50 11.34 -2.13
C THR A 168 -0.74 10.02 -2.11
N GLN A 169 -0.96 9.20 -3.12
CA GLN A 169 -0.40 7.86 -3.20
C GLN A 169 0.41 7.68 -4.47
N LEU A 170 1.66 7.26 -4.31
CA LEU A 170 2.52 6.79 -5.40
C LEU A 170 2.51 5.26 -5.42
N ASN A 171 2.22 4.72 -6.58
CA ASN A 171 1.94 3.32 -6.83
C ASN A 171 2.87 2.84 -7.94
N PHE A 172 3.43 1.64 -7.82
CA PHE A 172 4.31 1.10 -8.86
C PHE A 172 4.40 -0.42 -8.85
N THR A 173 4.97 -0.95 -9.93
CA THR A 173 5.17 -2.38 -10.20
C THR A 173 6.64 -2.73 -10.41
#